data_AF-A0A960DP45-F1
#
_entry.id   AF-A0A960DP45-F1
#
_cell.length_a   1.000
_cell.length_b   1.000
_cell.length_c   1.000
_cell.angle_alpha   90.00
_cell.angle_beta   90.00
_cell.angle_gamma   90.00
#
_symmetry.space_group_name_H-M   'P 1'
#
loop_
_entity.id
_entity.type
_entity.pdbx_description
1 polymer ?
#
loop_
_entity_poly.entity_id
_entity_poly.type
_entity_poly.pdbx_seq_one_letter_code
_entity_poly.pdbx_strand_id
1 'polypeptide(L)'
;ELHPQVALRPEPFGALAYHYGNRRLVFLKHADVVTVAKALADHPTLADTLRACGIAERRWPSFATAFQSLLQSDVVRERRP
;
A
#
# COMPACT_ATOMS: atom_id res chain seq x y z
N GLU A 1 7.18 2.37 2.55
CA GLU A 1 6.62 3.61 1.95
C GLU A 1 6.07 3.33 0.55
N LEU A 2 5.23 4.21 0.01
CA LEU A 2 4.86 4.16 -1.41
C LEU A 2 6.11 4.40 -2.27
N HIS A 3 6.30 3.63 -3.34
CA HIS A 3 7.45 3.83 -4.22
C HIS A 3 7.35 5.20 -4.91
N PRO A 4 8.41 6.03 -4.95
CA PRO A 4 8.35 7.40 -5.48
C PRO A 4 8.04 7.47 -6.99
N GLN A 5 8.21 6.36 -7.72
CA GLN A 5 7.84 6.24 -9.13
C GLN A 5 6.43 5.67 -9.31
N VAL A 6 5.60 5.58 -8.27
CA VAL A 6 4.22 5.08 -8.36
C VAL A 6 3.24 6.24 -8.27
N ALA A 7 2.36 6.34 -9.27
CA ALA A 7 1.17 7.16 -9.20
C ALA A 7 -0.04 6.31 -8.80
N LEU A 8 -0.84 6.81 -7.86
CA LEU A 8 -2.13 6.22 -7.48
C LEU A 8 -3.27 7.03 -8.10
N ARG A 9 -4.12 6.38 -8.88
CA ARG A 9 -5.40 6.92 -9.34
C ARG A 9 -6.53 6.31 -8.50
N PRO A 10 -7.23 7.10 -7.67
CA PRO A 10 -8.37 6.61 -6.89
C PRO A 10 -9.50 6.11 -7.78
N GLU A 11 -10.15 5.03 -7.37
CA GLU A 11 -11.30 4.41 -8.04
C GLU A 11 -12.30 3.90 -6.98
N PRO A 12 -13.59 3.66 -7.29
CA PRO A 12 -14.58 3.19 -6.31
C PRO A 12 -14.20 1.88 -5.60
N PHE A 13 -13.42 1.02 -6.27
CA PHE A 13 -12.92 -0.23 -5.71
C PHE A 13 -11.60 -0.09 -4.92
N GLY A 14 -10.98 1.10 -4.90
CA GLY A 14 -9.68 1.35 -4.29
C GLY A 14 -8.81 2.25 -5.17
N ALA A 15 -7.79 1.70 -5.84
CA ALA A 15 -6.95 2.48 -6.74
C ALA A 15 -6.28 1.65 -7.84
N LEU A 16 -5.92 2.34 -8.92
CA LEU A 16 -4.93 1.89 -9.90
C LEU A 16 -3.57 2.46 -9.51
N ALA A 17 -2.55 1.61 -9.40
CA ALA A 17 -1.16 1.97 -9.17
C ALA A 17 -0.35 1.76 -10.44
N TYR A 18 0.20 2.85 -11.00
CA TYR A 18 1.08 2.78 -12.16
C TYR A 18 2.50 3.13 -11.76
N HIS A 19 3.45 2.22 -12.03
CA HIS A 19 4.86 2.45 -11.76
C HIS A 19 5.59 2.94 -13.02
N TYR A 20 6.10 4.17 -13.00
CA TYR A 20 6.73 4.81 -14.17
C TYR A 20 8.01 4.12 -14.65
N GLY A 21 8.82 3.56 -13.75
CA GLY A 21 10.06 2.84 -14.10
C GLY A 21 9.84 1.50 -14.81
N ASN A 22 9.12 0.57 -14.20
CA ASN A 22 8.88 -0.78 -14.76
C ASN A 22 7.60 -0.90 -15.62
N ARG A 23 6.79 0.18 -15.72
CA ARG A 23 5.56 0.29 -16.52
C ARG A 23 4.45 -0.70 -16.13
N ARG A 24 4.50 -1.24 -14.91
CA ARG A 24 3.45 -2.13 -14.37
C ARG A 24 2.23 -1.33 -13.92
N LEU A 25 1.06 -1.90 -14.16
CA LEU A 25 -0.23 -1.46 -13.62
C LEU A 25 -0.74 -2.49 -12.62
N VAL A 26 -0.95 -2.07 -11.37
CA VAL A 26 -1.41 -2.92 -10.26
C VAL A 26 -2.70 -2.36 -9.68
N PHE A 27 -3.59 -3.22 -9.23
CA PHE A 27 -4.89 -2.84 -8.68
C PHE A 27 -4.86 -3.00 -7.15
N LEU A 28 -5.07 -1.91 -6.42
CA LEU A 28 -5.33 -1.94 -4.99
C LEU A 28 -6.84 -2.11 -4.83
N LYS A 29 -7.28 -3.33 -4.49
CA LYS A 29 -8.68 -3.78 -4.54
C LYS A 29 -9.53 -3.37 -3.34
N HIS A 30 -9.09 -2.40 -2.54
CA HIS A 30 -9.88 -1.88 -1.43
C HIS A 30 -9.40 -0.48 -1.01
N ALA A 31 -10.33 0.42 -0.64
CA ALA A 31 -10.01 1.77 -0.18
C ALA A 31 -9.04 1.77 1.02
N ASP A 32 -9.29 0.93 2.03
CA ASP A 32 -8.37 0.78 3.17
C ASP A 32 -6.93 0.41 2.78
N VAL A 33 -6.71 -0.42 1.75
CA VAL A 33 -5.35 -0.74 1.29
C VAL A 33 -4.68 0.51 0.73
N VAL A 34 -5.43 1.36 0.02
CA VAL A 34 -4.95 2.65 -0.48
C VAL A 34 -4.61 3.59 0.67
N THR A 35 -5.49 3.70 1.68
CA THR A 35 -5.26 4.53 2.87
C THR A 35 -4.00 4.12 3.61
N VAL A 36 -3.83 2.82 3.87
CA VAL A 36 -2.65 2.28 4.57
C VAL A 36 -1.39 2.48 3.72
N ALA A 37 -1.46 2.29 2.39
CA ALA A 37 -0.29 2.46 1.53
C ALA A 37 0.20 3.92 1.51
N LYS A 38 -0.71 4.89 1.57
CA LYS A 38 -0.38 6.32 1.65
C LYS A 38 0.23 6.70 2.99
N ALA A 39 -0.26 6.14 4.11
CA ALA A 39 0.21 6.41 5.46
C ALA A 39 1.48 5.64 5.86
N LEU A 40 1.92 4.66 5.05
CA LEU A 40 3.03 3.76 5.40
C LEU A 40 4.36 4.49 5.67
N ALA A 41 4.56 5.68 5.11
CA ALA A 41 5.76 6.48 5.38
C ALA A 41 5.75 7.11 6.78
N ASP A 42 4.58 7.29 7.39
CA ASP A 42 4.38 8.04 8.62
C ASP A 42 4.55 7.17 9.89
N HIS A 43 4.64 5.84 9.73
CA HIS A 43 4.67 4.90 10.85
C HIS A 43 5.80 3.87 10.74
N PRO A 44 6.41 3.41 11.83
CA PRO A 44 7.61 2.55 11.78
C PRO A 44 7.38 1.21 11.10
N THR A 45 6.18 0.63 11.27
CA THR A 45 5.84 -0.69 10.75
C THR A 45 4.48 -0.69 10.06
N LEU A 46 4.21 -1.74 9.28
CA LEU A 46 2.87 -1.99 8.73
C LEU A 46 1.84 -2.12 9.87
N ALA A 47 2.18 -2.82 10.96
CA ALA A 47 1.28 -2.99 12.11
C ALA A 47 0.90 -1.64 12.74
N ASP A 48 1.87 -0.73 12.92
CA ASP A 48 1.61 0.61 13.45
C ASP A 48 0.76 1.45 12.50
N THR A 49 0.98 1.31 11.19
CA THR A 49 0.15 1.95 10.16
C THR A 49 -1.29 1.44 10.21
N LEU A 50 -1.48 0.12 10.28
CA LEU A 50 -2.81 -0.50 10.35
C LEU A 50 -3.57 -0.05 11.61
N ARG A 51 -2.88 0.04 12.75
CA ARG A 51 -3.44 0.55 13.99
C ARG A 51 -3.84 2.02 13.86
N ALA A 52 -2.95 2.87 13.32
CA ALA A 52 -3.23 4.30 13.12
C ALA A 52 -4.38 4.56 12.14
N CYS A 53 -4.55 3.71 11.13
CA CYS A 53 -5.67 3.75 10.18
C CYS A 53 -6.97 3.12 10.73
N GLY A 54 -7.00 2.63 11.98
CA GLY A 54 -8.20 2.05 12.58
C GLY A 54 -8.62 0.71 11.96
N ILE A 55 -7.68 -0.03 11.34
CA ILE A 55 -7.97 -1.33 10.75
C ILE A 55 -8.12 -2.38 11.87
N ALA A 56 -9.29 -3.03 11.94
CA ALA A 56 -9.54 -4.09 12.90
C ALA A 56 -8.48 -5.21 12.81
N GLU A 57 -7.91 -5.63 13.94
CA GLU A 57 -6.82 -6.60 14.02
C GLU A 57 -7.12 -7.93 13.32
N ARG A 58 -8.39 -8.37 13.35
CA ARG A 58 -8.85 -9.57 12.62
C ARG A 58 -8.59 -9.53 11.10
N ARG A 59 -8.41 -8.34 10.51
CA ARG A 59 -8.14 -8.15 9.08
C ARG A 59 -6.64 -8.10 8.75
N TRP A 60 -5.77 -7.91 9.76
CA TRP A 60 -4.34 -7.68 9.55
C TRP A 60 -3.64 -8.77 8.73
N PRO A 61 -3.94 -10.07 8.87
CA PRO A 61 -3.34 -11.10 8.02
C PRO A 61 -3.58 -10.85 6.53
N SER A 62 -4.78 -10.41 6.13
CA SER A 62 -5.09 -10.07 4.74
C SER A 62 -4.32 -8.85 4.25
N PHE A 63 -4.09 -7.85 5.12
CA PHE A 63 -3.24 -6.71 4.78
C PHE A 63 -1.77 -7.13 4.65
N ALA A 64 -1.27 -8.01 5.52
CA ALA A 64 0.10 -8.53 5.40
C ALA A 64 0.31 -9.21 4.04
N THR A 65 -0.61 -10.08 3.61
CA THR A 65 -0.57 -10.70 2.28
C THR A 65 -0.64 -9.66 1.16
N ALA A 66 -1.57 -8.69 1.25
CA ALA A 66 -1.69 -7.64 0.24
C ALA A 66 -0.39 -6.82 0.12
N PHE A 67 0.19 -6.38 1.23
CA PHE A 67 1.41 -5.58 1.24
C PHE A 67 2.65 -6.37 0.81
N GLN A 68 2.68 -7.68 1.05
CA GLN A 68 3.70 -8.54 0.47
C GLN A 68 3.63 -8.53 -1.07
N SER A 69 2.42 -8.65 -1.66
CA SER A 69 2.24 -8.55 -3.11
C SER A 69 2.56 -7.15 -3.65
N LEU A 70 2.23 -6.09 -2.90
CA LEU A 70 2.59 -4.71 -3.28
C LEU A 70 4.12 -4.50 -3.25
N LEU A 71 4.83 -5.12 -2.31
CA LEU A 71 6.29 -5.08 -2.25
C LEU A 71 6.91 -5.82 -3.45
N GLN A 72 6.41 -7.01 -3.77
CA GLN A 72 6.88 -7.80 -4.93
C GLN A 72 6.62 -7.13 -6.29
N SER A 73 5.68 -6.19 -6.35
CA SER A 73 5.31 -5.47 -7.56
C SER A 73 5.90 -4.05 -7.63
N ASP A 74 6.78 -3.69 -6.70
CA ASP A 74 7.39 -2.37 -6.55
C ASP A 74 6.38 -1.23 -6.31
N VAL A 75 5.14 -1.54 -5.90
CA VAL A 75 4.15 -0.51 -5.54
C VAL A 75 4.56 0.18 -4.25
N VAL A 76 5.01 -0.59 -3.27
CA VAL A 76 5.61 -0.11 -2.03
C VAL A 76 7.04 -0.63 -1.94
N ARG A 77 7.87 0.06 -1.16
CA ARG A 77 9.25 -0.37 -0.86
C ARG A 77 9.57 -0.20 0.62
N GLU A 78 10.65 -0.84 1.06
CA GLU A 78 11.27 -0.51 2.34
C GLU A 78 11.62 0.97 2.37
N ARG A 79 11.39 1.60 3.54
CA ARG A 79 11.70 3.02 3.73
C ARG A 79 13.21 3.20 3.56
N ARG A 80 13.59 4.16 2.72
CA ARG A 80 14.98 4.60 2.65
C ARG A 80 15.15 5.82 3.55
N PRO A 81 16.27 5.95 4.27
CA PRO A 81 16.60 7.16 5.01
C PRO A 81 16.77 8.37 4.09
#